data_AF-A0A3B8LAN8-F1
#
_entry.id   AF-A0A3B8LAN8-F1
#
_cell.length_a   1.000
_cell.length_b   1.000
_cell.length_c   1.000
_cell.angle_alpha   90.00
_cell.angle_beta   90.00
_cell.angle_gamma   90.00
#
_symmetry.space_group_name_H-M   'P 1'
#
loop_
_entity.id
_entity.type
_entity.pdbx_description
1 polymer ?
#
loop_
_entity_poly.entity_id
_entity_poly.type
_entity_poly.pdbx_seq_one_letter_code
_entity_poly.pdbx_strand_id
1 'polypeptide(L)' 'MSYEEIAQTLECSKGTVMSRLHHARAKLRQQLQQYVDVEKTGDKSEEKGGVAESSSPA' A
#
# COMPACT_ATOMS: atom_id res chain seq x y z
N MET A 1 5.06 4.57 -13.96
CA MET A 1 4.64 4.92 -12.59
C MET A 1 5.18 3.89 -11.63
N SER A 2 6.47 3.99 -11.35
CA SER A 2 7.13 3.33 -10.24
C SER A 2 6.73 4.01 -8.91
N TYR A 3 6.96 3.34 -7.78
CA TYR A 3 6.71 3.96 -6.47
C TYR A 3 7.65 5.15 -6.23
N GLU A 4 8.84 5.14 -6.83
CA GLU A 4 9.82 6.22 -6.79
C GLU A 4 9.32 7.47 -7.52
N GLU A 5 8.71 7.32 -8.70
CA GLU A 5 8.13 8.44 -9.47
C GLU A 5 6.99 9.11 -8.70
N ILE A 6 6.14 8.32 -8.04
CA ILE A 6 5.04 8.81 -7.21
C ILE A 6 5.58 9.53 -5.97
N ALA A 7 6.60 8.96 -5.33
CA ALA A 7 7.27 9.54 -4.16
C ALA A 7 7.89 10.90 -4.49
N GLN A 8 8.58 11.02 -5.63
CA GLN A 8 9.16 12.27 -6.12
C GLN A 8 8.09 13.32 -6.44
N THR A 9 7.01 12.92 -7.12
CA THR A 9 5.93 13.83 -7.50
C THR A 9 5.16 14.38 -6.29
N LEU A 10 5.01 13.55 -5.24
CA LEU A 10 4.25 13.89 -4.04
C LEU A 10 5.12 14.36 -2.87
N GLU A 11 6.42 14.55 -3.10
CA GLU A 11 7.40 14.96 -2.09
C GLU A 11 7.30 14.13 -0.79
N CYS A 12 7.20 12.80 -0.93
CA CYS A 12 7.08 11.89 0.21
C CYS A 12 7.96 10.66 0.07
N SER A 13 8.14 9.90 1.15
CA SER A 13 8.96 8.69 1.11
C SER A 13 8.27 7.57 0.31
N LYS A 14 9.06 6.68 -0.31
CA LYS A 14 8.56 5.45 -0.95
C LYS A 14 7.72 4.60 0.01
N GLY A 15 8.12 4.53 1.29
CA GLY A 15 7.36 3.82 2.33
C GLY A 15 5.99 4.45 2.59
N THR A 16 5.90 5.79 2.54
CA THR A 16 4.63 6.51 2.65
C THR A 16 3.70 6.20 1.48
N VAL A 17 4.23 6.15 0.24
CA VAL A 17 3.45 5.75 -0.95
C VAL A 17 2.90 4.33 -0.79
N MET A 18 3.74 3.39 -0.37
CA MET A 18 3.34 1.99 -0.17
C MET A 18 2.27 1.83 0.91
N SER A 19 2.46 2.46 2.08
CA SER A 19 1.50 2.43 3.19
C SER A 19 0.17 3.05 2.76
N ARG A 20 0.18 4.24 2.13
CA ARG A 20 -1.04 4.90 1.63
C ARG A 20 -1.78 4.04 0.62
N LEU A 21 -1.07 3.45 -0.35
CA LEU A 21 -1.68 2.56 -1.34
C LEU A 21 -2.26 1.30 -0.71
N HIS A 22 -1.57 0.70 0.25
CA HIS A 22 -2.07 -0.46 0.97
C HIS A 22 -3.40 -0.15 1.67
N HIS A 23 -3.46 0.95 2.42
CA HIS A 23 -4.69 1.37 3.09
C HIS A 23 -5.80 1.75 2.12
N ALA A 24 -5.49 2.45 1.03
CA ALA A 24 -6.45 2.79 -0.01
C ALA A 24 -7.05 1.54 -0.66
N ARG A 25 -6.21 0.54 -1.01
CA ARG A 25 -6.66 -0.75 -1.54
C ARG A 25 -7.51 -1.52 -0.54
N ALA A 26 -7.12 -1.57 0.73
CA ALA A 26 -7.93 -2.23 1.76
C ALA A 26 -9.30 -1.59 1.92
N LYS A 27 -9.36 -0.26 1.97
CA LYS A 27 -10.61 0.50 2.05
C LYS A 27 -11.50 0.28 0.82
N LEU A 28 -10.90 0.32 -0.37
CA LEU A 28 -11.60 0.08 -1.63
C LEU A 28 -12.14 -1.35 -1.71
N ARG A 29 -11.35 -2.36 -1.30
CA ARG A 29 -11.80 -3.75 -1.19
C ARG A 29 -12.99 -3.89 -0.24
N GLN A 30 -12.96 -3.25 0.92
CA GLN A 30 -14.08 -3.27 1.87
C GLN A 30 -15.35 -2.64 1.27
N GLN A 31 -15.23 -1.51 0.58
CA GLN A 31 -16.38 -0.85 -0.06
C GLN A 31 -16.93 -1.64 -1.24
N LEU A 32 -16.07 -2.32 -1.99
CA LEU A 32 -16.46 -3.15 -3.12
C LEU A 32 -16.88 -4.57 -2.72
N GLN A 33 -16.67 -4.99 -1.47
CA GLN A 33 -17.00 -6.34 -1.00
C GLN A 33 -18.46 -6.70 -1.30
N GLN A 34 -19.37 -5.74 -1.13
CA GLN A 34 -20.81 -5.90 -1.43
C GLN A 34 -21.13 -6.16 -2.92
N TYR A 35 -20.19 -5.86 -3.82
CA TYR A 35 -20.31 -6.08 -5.26
C TYR A 35 -19.45 -7.26 -5.75
N VAL A 36 -18.44 -7.68 -4.99
CA VAL A 36 -17.45 -8.69 -5.38
C VAL A 36 -17.79 -10.10 -4.85
N ASP A 37 -18.76 -10.24 -3.93
CA ASP A 37 -19.22 -11.53 -3.41
C ASP A 37 -19.83 -12.49 -4.46
N VAL A 38 -19.89 -12.11 -5.74
CA VAL A 38 -20.26 -12.99 -6.86
C VAL A 38 -19.08 -13.85 -7.35
N GLU A 39 -17.83 -13.44 -7.13
CA GLU A 39 -16.64 -14.03 -7.77
C GLU A 39 -15.47 -14.22 -6.77
N LYS A 40 -15.67 -14.95 -5.67
CA LYS A 40 -14.55 -15.26 -4.75
C LYS A 40 -13.71 -16.41 -5.28
N THR A 41 -12.50 -16.12 -5.76
CA THR A 41 -11.31 -16.87 -5.33
C THR A 41 -10.06 -15.98 -5.39
N GLY A 42 -9.41 -15.83 -4.23
CA GLY A 42 -8.00 -15.45 -4.13
C GLY A 42 -7.72 -13.96 -3.94
N ASP A 43 -7.41 -13.56 -2.71
CA ASP A 43 -6.07 -13.06 -2.42
C ASP A 43 -5.88 -12.96 -0.89
N LYS A 44 -5.24 -13.99 -0.32
CA LYS A 44 -4.62 -13.89 1.00
C LYS A 44 -3.30 -13.16 0.78
N SER A 45 -3.05 -12.13 1.58
CA SER A 45 -1.69 -11.67 1.83
C SER A 45 -1.59 -11.25 3.30
N GLU A 46 -1.07 -12.20 4.08
CA GLU A 46 0.00 -12.00 5.06
C GLU A 46 1.07 -11.03 4.47
N GLU A 47 1.92 -10.31 5.18
CA GLU A 47 2.47 -10.43 6.51
C GLU A 47 3.16 -9.09 6.85
N LYS A 48 3.53 -8.96 8.11
CA LYS A 48 4.26 -7.86 8.74
C LYS A 48 5.52 -7.44 7.98
N GLY A 49 5.77 -6.13 7.92
CA GLY A 49 7.03 -5.60 7.41
C GLY A 49 7.24 -4.15 7.82
N GLY A 50 7.66 -3.93 9.07
CA GLY A 50 8.13 -2.65 9.55
C GLY A 50 9.50 -2.82 10.18
N VAL A 51 10.51 -3.10 9.35
CA VAL A 51 11.91 -2.86 9.74
C VAL A 51 12.13 -1.35 9.70
N ALA A 52 12.32 -0.78 10.88
CA ALA A 52 12.90 0.53 11.04
C ALA A 52 14.35 0.44 10.58
N GLU A 53 14.67 0.97 9.41
CA GLU A 53 16.05 1.26 9.05
C GLU A 53 16.26 2.76 9.14
N SER A 54 16.94 3.11 10.23
CA SER A 54 17.61 4.36 10.52
C SER A 54 18.56 4.74 9.39
N SER A 55 18.51 6.00 8.95
CA SER A 55 19.73 6.72 8.55
C SER A 55 19.51 8.23 8.54
N SER A 56 19.79 8.88 9.67
CA SER A 56 20.67 10.06 9.63
C SER A 56 22.09 9.50 9.47
N PRO A 57 22.95 10.03 8.58
CA PRO A 57 23.55 11.35 8.82
C PRO A 57 23.88 12.18 7.56
N ALA A 58 23.83 13.50 7.70
CA ALA A 58 24.73 14.46 7.06
C ALA A 58 24.69 15.76 7.87
#